data_AF-A0A8V5FK01-F1
#
_entry.id   AF-A0A8V5FK01-F1
#
_cell.length_a   1.000
_cell.length_b   1.000
_cell.length_c   1.000
_cell.angle_alpha   90.00
_cell.angle_beta   90.00
_cell.angle_gamma   90.00
#
_symmetry.space_group_name_H-M   'P 1'
#
loop_
_entity.id
_entity.type
_entity.pdbx_description
1 polymer ?
#
loop_
_entity_poly.entity_id
_entity_poly.type
_entity_poly.pdbx_seq_one_letter_code
_entity_poly.pdbx_strand_id
1 'polypeptide(L)'
;MPAPATPHTRLGLLLLLTALATGLACHHQPAHDATFPWRSLQLLQAMAPSPTQPCHHQQPPLFPDTLLHSTHPQQAAATALRILQHLFHTLSSPSTPQHWHNHPRQQLLNGLQHRIQRLQHCLPHNATLFPQQGPRNPLLTINKYFRHIHHFLRAHNHSACAWDHVRLEARLCFQHVHNLTRTART
;
A
#
# COMPACT_ATOMS: atom_id res chain seq x y z
N MET A 1 -21.32 24.96 46.62
CA MET A 1 -22.19 24.37 45.59
C MET A 1 -21.40 24.27 44.29
N PRO A 2 -21.11 23.08 43.75
CA PRO A 2 -20.45 22.95 42.45
C PRO A 2 -21.47 23.18 41.34
N ALA A 3 -21.10 24.01 40.36
CA ALA A 3 -21.94 24.35 39.21
C ALA A 3 -22.23 23.10 38.33
N PRO A 4 -23.44 22.96 37.77
CA PRO A 4 -23.77 21.84 36.90
C PRO A 4 -23.02 21.99 35.57
N ALA A 5 -22.07 21.09 35.31
CA ALA A 5 -21.42 20.98 34.01
C ALA A 5 -22.46 20.60 32.95
N THR A 6 -22.63 21.46 31.94
CA THR A 6 -23.67 21.31 30.92
C THR A 6 -23.37 20.11 29.98
N PRO A 7 -24.38 19.40 29.48
CA PRO A 7 -24.19 18.23 28.61
C PRO A 7 -23.42 18.56 27.32
N HIS A 8 -23.52 19.80 26.84
CA HIS A 8 -22.79 20.31 25.68
C HIS A 8 -21.27 20.41 25.91
N THR A 9 -20.82 20.74 27.12
CA THR A 9 -19.38 20.77 27.43
C THR A 9 -18.79 19.36 27.48
N ARG A 10 -19.57 18.36 27.93
CA ARG A 10 -19.16 16.94 27.92
C ARG A 10 -19.04 16.38 26.51
N LEU A 11 -20.00 16.69 25.64
CA LEU A 11 -19.97 16.23 24.24
C LEU A 11 -18.82 16.89 23.46
N GLY A 12 -18.61 18.20 23.65
CA GLY A 12 -17.50 18.93 23.03
C GLY A 12 -16.13 18.40 23.48
N LEU A 13 -15.97 18.11 24.77
CA LEU A 13 -14.73 17.52 25.30
C LEU A 13 -14.47 16.12 24.72
N LEU A 14 -15.49 15.27 24.60
CA LEU A 14 -15.34 13.95 23.97
C LEU A 14 -14.91 14.05 22.49
N LEU A 15 -15.49 14.98 21.74
CA LEU A 15 -15.13 15.23 20.34
C LEU A 15 -13.69 15.75 20.21
N LEU A 16 -13.25 16.63 21.10
CA LEU A 16 -11.86 17.10 21.13
C LEU A 16 -10.89 15.96 21.48
N LEU A 17 -11.20 15.16 22.49
CA LEU A 17 -10.34 14.03 22.91
C LEU A 17 -10.19 12.98 21.80
N THR A 18 -11.27 12.70 21.06
CA THR A 18 -11.23 11.77 19.91
C THR A 18 -10.45 12.36 18.73
N ALA A 19 -10.59 13.65 18.44
CA ALA A 19 -9.80 14.32 17.41
C ALA A 19 -8.28 14.37 17.77
N LEU A 20 -7.96 14.63 19.04
CA LEU A 20 -6.58 14.60 19.54
C LEU A 20 -5.99 13.18 19.46
N ALA A 21 -6.72 12.18 19.93
CA ALA A 21 -6.27 10.78 19.90
C ALA A 21 -6.01 10.28 18.47
N THR A 22 -6.88 10.63 17.52
CA THR A 22 -6.71 10.28 16.10
C THR A 22 -5.55 11.03 15.46
N GLY A 23 -5.40 12.33 15.75
CA GLY A 23 -4.25 13.13 15.29
C GLY A 23 -2.91 12.58 15.77
N LEU A 24 -2.80 12.24 17.06
CA LEU A 24 -1.62 11.63 17.66
C LEU A 24 -1.30 10.24 17.06
N ALA A 25 -2.31 9.41 16.81
CA ALA A 25 -2.13 8.09 16.19
C ALA A 25 -1.64 8.16 14.73
N CYS A 26 -1.98 9.23 14.02
CA CYS A 26 -1.53 9.47 12.65
C CYS A 26 -0.17 10.16 12.58
N HIS A 27 0.19 10.95 13.59
CA HIS A 27 1.47 11.63 13.65
C HIS A 27 2.59 10.75 14.21
N HIS A 28 2.26 9.88 15.17
CA HIS A 28 3.22 8.97 15.80
C HIS A 28 3.29 7.66 15.02
N GLN A 29 4.46 7.36 14.44
CA GLN A 29 4.72 6.12 13.72
C GLN A 29 5.22 5.06 14.74
N PRO A 30 4.47 3.98 15.03
CA PRO A 30 5.00 2.87 15.80
C PRO A 30 6.24 2.27 15.13
N ALA A 31 7.18 1.75 15.92
CA ALA A 31 8.41 1.13 15.42
C ALA A 31 8.15 0.04 14.35
N HIS A 32 7.02 -0.66 14.46
CA HIS A 32 6.57 -1.67 13.50
C HIS A 32 6.36 -1.10 12.08
N ASP A 33 5.98 0.17 11.94
CA ASP A 33 5.79 0.80 10.63
C ASP A 33 7.04 1.46 10.08
N ALA A 34 8.04 1.72 10.92
CA ALA A 34 9.35 2.15 10.46
C ALA A 34 10.07 1.02 9.71
N THR A 35 9.90 -0.22 10.17
CA THR A 35 10.50 -1.41 9.54
C THR A 35 9.66 -2.02 8.43
N PHE A 36 8.43 -1.54 8.22
CA PHE A 36 7.48 -2.11 7.25
C PHE A 36 8.08 -2.36 5.86
N PRO A 37 8.75 -1.39 5.19
CA PRO A 37 9.27 -1.62 3.84
C PRO A 37 10.34 -2.73 3.79
N TRP A 38 11.28 -2.72 4.74
CA TRP A 38 12.31 -3.75 4.85
C TRP A 38 11.69 -5.13 5.13
N ARG A 39 10.79 -5.20 6.11
CA ARG A 39 10.09 -6.43 6.48
C ARG A 39 9.28 -6.99 5.32
N SER A 40 8.58 -6.14 4.56
CA SER A 40 7.83 -6.55 3.37
C SER A 40 8.75 -7.13 2.30
N LEU A 41 9.92 -6.54 2.07
CA LEU A 41 10.91 -7.05 1.12
C LEU A 41 11.49 -8.41 1.57
N GLN A 42 11.80 -8.56 2.86
CA GLN A 42 12.26 -9.84 3.44
C GLN A 42 11.20 -10.93 3.30
N LEU A 43 9.95 -10.62 3.65
CA LEU A 43 8.83 -11.57 3.56
C LEU A 43 8.51 -11.92 2.10
N LEU A 44 8.59 -10.96 1.17
CA LEU A 44 8.46 -11.23 -0.26
C LEU A 44 9.54 -12.19 -0.77
N GLN A 45 10.79 -12.00 -0.36
CA GLN A 45 11.90 -12.90 -0.72
C GLN A 45 11.74 -14.29 -0.09
N ALA A 46 11.30 -14.37 1.16
CA ALA A 46 11.06 -15.63 1.85
C ALA A 46 9.85 -16.40 1.27
N MET A 47 8.80 -15.69 0.86
CA MET A 47 7.63 -16.24 0.20
C MET A 47 7.94 -16.76 -1.20
N ALA A 48 8.67 -15.97 -1.99
CA ALA A 48 8.94 -16.25 -3.39
C ALA A 48 10.45 -16.16 -3.65
N PRO A 49 11.22 -17.21 -3.35
CA PRO A 49 12.64 -17.28 -3.67
C PRO A 49 12.86 -17.03 -5.16
N SER A 50 14.04 -16.51 -5.53
CA SER A 50 14.34 -16.31 -6.95
C SER A 50 14.40 -17.65 -7.68
N PRO A 51 13.80 -17.76 -8.87
CA PRO A 51 13.89 -18.97 -9.66
C PRO A 51 15.36 -19.25 -10.05
N THR A 52 15.71 -20.52 -10.20
CA THR A 52 17.05 -20.96 -10.62
C THR A 52 17.31 -20.73 -12.11
N GLN A 53 16.26 -20.61 -12.91
CA GLN A 53 16.33 -20.32 -14.34
C GLN A 53 15.64 -18.99 -14.66
N PRO A 54 16.18 -18.20 -15.60
CA PRO A 54 15.57 -16.93 -16.00
C PRO A 54 14.24 -17.18 -16.73
N CYS A 55 13.26 -16.31 -16.44
CA CYS A 55 11.97 -16.30 -17.12
C CYS A 55 12.07 -15.55 -18.46
N HIS A 56 11.65 -16.19 -19.55
CA HIS A 56 11.70 -15.65 -20.93
C HIS A 56 10.34 -15.12 -21.43
N HIS A 57 9.51 -14.56 -20.55
CA HIS A 57 8.31 -13.84 -20.99
C HIS A 57 8.67 -12.40 -21.41
N GLN A 58 7.82 -11.82 -22.27
CA GLN A 58 7.85 -10.37 -22.46
C GLN A 58 7.71 -9.70 -21.10
N GLN A 59 8.53 -8.69 -20.82
CA GLN A 59 8.51 -8.03 -19.53
C GLN A 59 7.12 -7.48 -19.23
N PRO A 60 6.67 -7.55 -17.96
CA PRO A 60 5.46 -6.86 -17.55
C PRO A 60 5.61 -5.35 -17.82
N PRO A 61 4.48 -4.62 -17.81
CA PRO A 61 4.53 -3.17 -17.85
C PRO A 61 5.43 -2.64 -16.73
N LEU A 62 6.37 -1.76 -17.09
CA LEU A 62 7.26 -1.14 -16.12
C LEU A 62 6.48 -0.23 -15.18
N PHE A 63 6.96 -0.15 -13.94
CA PHE A 63 6.44 0.79 -12.96
C PHE A 63 6.49 2.23 -13.50
N PRO A 64 5.42 3.04 -13.36
CA PRO A 64 5.41 4.40 -13.83
C PRO A 64 6.19 5.32 -12.87
N ASP A 65 7.48 5.51 -13.12
CA ASP A 65 8.39 6.34 -12.30
C ASP A 65 7.95 7.80 -12.16
N THR A 66 7.09 8.28 -13.06
CA THR A 66 6.48 9.61 -13.00
C THR A 66 5.67 9.83 -11.72
N LEU A 67 5.32 8.75 -11.00
CA LEU A 67 4.56 8.80 -9.75
C LEU A 67 5.39 9.00 -8.49
N LEU A 68 6.73 8.94 -8.61
CA LEU A 68 7.64 9.04 -7.47
C LEU A 68 7.86 10.47 -6.97
N HIS A 69 7.41 11.47 -7.75
CA HIS A 69 7.72 12.88 -7.54
C HIS A 69 6.52 13.68 -7.02
N SER A 70 5.63 13.04 -6.25
CA SER A 70 4.54 13.77 -5.58
C SER A 70 5.13 14.70 -4.52
N THR A 71 4.98 16.00 -4.69
CA THR A 71 5.33 17.01 -3.68
C THR A 71 4.23 17.19 -2.62
N HIS A 72 3.03 16.66 -2.87
CA HIS A 72 1.89 16.76 -1.97
C HIS A 72 1.79 15.56 -1.01
N PRO A 73 1.82 15.76 0.32
CA PRO A 73 1.87 14.67 1.30
C PRO A 73 0.65 13.76 1.27
N GLN A 74 -0.55 14.34 1.20
CA GLN A 74 -1.80 13.59 1.11
C GLN A 74 -1.90 12.77 -0.19
N GLN A 75 -1.41 13.30 -1.31
CA GLN A 75 -1.36 12.59 -2.59
C GLN A 75 -0.37 11.42 -2.55
N ALA A 76 0.78 11.62 -1.91
CA ALA A 76 1.76 10.55 -1.68
C ALA A 76 1.18 9.42 -0.82
N ALA A 77 0.48 9.78 0.27
CA ALA A 77 -0.21 8.82 1.13
C ALA A 77 -1.33 8.06 0.39
N ALA A 78 -2.16 8.75 -0.40
CA ALA A 78 -3.21 8.13 -1.20
C ALA A 78 -2.65 7.19 -2.28
N THR A 79 -1.53 7.57 -2.91
CA THR A 79 -0.83 6.74 -3.89
C THR A 79 -0.24 5.49 -3.23
N ALA A 80 0.42 5.65 -2.08
CA ALA A 80 0.94 4.52 -1.30
C ALA A 80 -0.18 3.57 -0.88
N LEU A 81 -1.31 4.09 -0.37
CA LEU A 81 -2.48 3.30 -0.03
C LEU A 81 -2.98 2.49 -1.24
N ARG A 82 -3.09 3.13 -2.41
CA ARG A 82 -3.57 2.47 -3.62
C ARG A 82 -2.64 1.35 -4.09
N ILE A 83 -1.32 1.57 -4.03
CA ILE A 83 -0.32 0.53 -4.35
C ILE A 83 -0.48 -0.66 -3.40
N LEU A 84 -0.58 -0.40 -2.09
CA LEU A 84 -0.70 -1.47 -1.08
C LEU A 84 -1.99 -2.28 -1.25
N GLN A 85 -3.11 -1.63 -1.59
CA GLN A 85 -4.38 -2.32 -1.88
C GLN A 85 -4.25 -3.27 -3.08
N HIS A 86 -3.61 -2.82 -4.17
CA HIS A 86 -3.37 -3.66 -5.33
C HIS A 86 -2.39 -4.81 -5.06
N LEU A 87 -1.33 -4.57 -4.26
CA LEU A 87 -0.43 -5.62 -3.81
C LEU A 87 -1.16 -6.66 -2.97
N PHE A 88 -1.98 -6.24 -2.01
CA PHE A 88 -2.78 -7.16 -1.20
C PHE A 88 -3.70 -8.01 -2.08
N HIS A 89 -4.45 -7.39 -2.99
CA HIS A 89 -5.33 -8.11 -3.91
C HIS A 89 -4.57 -9.11 -4.79
N THR A 90 -3.43 -8.70 -5.35
CA THR A 90 -2.64 -9.55 -6.25
C THR A 90 -2.00 -10.72 -5.50
N LEU A 91 -1.37 -10.46 -4.34
CA LEU A 91 -0.64 -11.46 -3.57
C LEU A 91 -1.55 -12.38 -2.74
N SER A 92 -2.83 -12.04 -2.56
CA SER A 92 -3.85 -12.91 -1.96
C SER A 92 -4.54 -13.83 -2.97
N SER A 93 -4.23 -13.69 -4.27
CA SER A 93 -4.84 -14.50 -5.32
C SER A 93 -4.64 -16.01 -5.08
N PRO A 94 -5.68 -16.86 -5.27
CA PRO A 94 -5.50 -18.31 -5.20
C PRO A 94 -4.63 -18.84 -6.35
N SER A 95 -4.43 -18.07 -7.41
CA SER A 95 -3.63 -18.44 -8.58
C SER A 95 -2.13 -18.21 -8.39
N THR A 96 -1.67 -17.79 -7.20
CA THR A 96 -0.23 -17.70 -6.90
C THR A 96 0.45 -19.07 -7.03
N PRO A 97 1.75 -19.12 -7.39
CA PRO A 97 2.43 -20.40 -7.60
C PRO A 97 2.45 -21.27 -6.34
N GLN A 98 2.26 -22.57 -6.51
CA GLN A 98 2.23 -23.54 -5.39
C GLN A 98 3.55 -23.64 -4.63
N HIS A 99 4.68 -23.33 -5.29
CA HIS A 99 6.00 -23.36 -4.68
C HIS A 99 6.29 -22.11 -3.81
N TRP A 100 5.39 -21.13 -3.77
CA TRP A 100 5.53 -20.00 -2.84
C TRP A 100 5.19 -20.43 -1.42
N HIS A 101 5.99 -20.00 -0.45
CA HIS A 101 5.83 -20.41 0.93
C HIS A 101 4.67 -19.68 1.62
N ASN A 102 3.73 -20.46 2.19
CA ASN A 102 2.49 -19.93 2.78
C ASN A 102 2.70 -19.10 4.04
N HIS A 103 3.58 -19.51 4.95
CA HIS A 103 3.80 -18.79 6.21
C HIS A 103 4.31 -17.35 6.00
N PRO A 104 5.42 -17.09 5.26
CA PRO A 104 5.85 -15.72 4.97
C PRO A 104 4.83 -14.94 4.13
N ARG A 105 4.05 -15.61 3.26
CA ARG A 105 2.93 -15.00 2.55
C ARG A 105 1.87 -14.45 3.50
N GLN A 106 1.42 -15.25 4.46
CA GLN A 106 0.43 -14.81 5.45
C GLN A 106 0.94 -13.65 6.29
N GLN A 107 2.20 -13.71 6.73
CA GLN A 107 2.83 -12.61 7.44
C GLN A 107 2.89 -11.33 6.58
N LEU A 108 3.19 -11.44 5.29
CA LEU A 108 3.21 -10.33 4.35
C LEU A 108 1.81 -9.71 4.19
N LEU A 109 0.80 -10.54 3.95
CA LEU A 109 -0.59 -10.11 3.79
C LEU A 109 -1.14 -9.43 5.06
N ASN A 110 -0.82 -9.97 6.23
CA ASN A 110 -1.19 -9.35 7.51
C ASN A 110 -0.51 -7.98 7.69
N GLY A 111 0.77 -7.88 7.34
CA GLY A 111 1.49 -6.60 7.36
C GLY A 111 0.91 -5.56 6.40
N LEU A 112 0.57 -5.99 5.17
CA LEU A 112 -0.11 -5.17 4.18
C LEU A 112 -1.46 -4.66 4.69
N GLN A 113 -2.29 -5.55 5.22
CA GLN A 113 -3.62 -5.21 5.75
C GLN A 113 -3.53 -4.18 6.88
N HIS A 114 -2.64 -4.38 7.84
CA HIS A 114 -2.41 -3.43 8.93
C HIS A 114 -2.00 -2.05 8.40
N ARG A 115 -1.09 -2.01 7.41
CA ARG A 115 -0.63 -0.75 6.80
C ARG A 115 -1.74 -0.04 6.03
N ILE A 116 -2.58 -0.79 5.30
CA ILE A 116 -3.75 -0.27 4.58
C ILE A 116 -4.71 0.38 5.56
N GLN A 117 -5.09 -0.31 6.63
CA GLN A 117 -6.02 0.20 7.65
C GLN A 117 -5.51 1.48 8.30
N ARG A 118 -4.22 1.52 8.63
CA ARG A 118 -3.54 2.71 9.17
C ARG A 118 -3.62 3.91 8.22
N LEU A 119 -3.29 3.72 6.95
CA LEU A 119 -3.36 4.80 5.95
C LEU A 119 -4.80 5.26 5.73
N GLN A 120 -5.77 4.34 5.69
CA GLN A 120 -7.20 4.68 5.55
C GLN A 120 -7.72 5.49 6.73
N HIS A 121 -7.29 5.16 7.95
CA HIS A 121 -7.69 5.89 9.15
C HIS A 121 -7.13 7.32 9.18
N CYS A 122 -5.93 7.51 8.61
CA CYS A 122 -5.23 8.80 8.64
C CYS A 122 -5.49 9.70 7.43
N LEU A 123 -5.99 9.15 6.33
CA LEU A 123 -6.36 9.93 5.15
C LEU A 123 -7.76 10.52 5.34
N PRO A 124 -7.95 11.84 5.15
CA PRO A 124 -9.29 12.41 5.14
C PRO A 124 -10.08 11.84 3.95
N HIS A 125 -11.40 11.74 4.09
CA HIS A 125 -12.26 11.07 3.11
C HIS A 125 -12.07 11.60 1.67
N ASN A 126 -11.82 12.91 1.55
CA ASN A 126 -11.58 13.61 0.29
C ASN A 126 -10.16 13.44 -0.29
N ALA A 127 -9.18 12.95 0.47
CA ALA A 127 -7.85 12.64 -0.06
C ALA A 127 -7.86 11.39 -0.94
N THR A 128 -8.94 10.62 -0.97
CA THR A 128 -9.15 9.58 -2.00
C THR A 128 -9.82 10.13 -3.27
N LEU A 129 -10.29 11.39 -3.23
CA LEU A 129 -11.02 12.09 -4.29
C LEU A 129 -10.17 13.14 -5.03
N PHE A 130 -8.84 13.13 -4.87
CA PHE A 130 -7.94 14.03 -5.62
C PHE A 130 -8.39 14.16 -7.07
N PRO A 131 -8.44 15.39 -7.63
CA PRO A 131 -9.13 15.67 -8.87
C PRO A 131 -8.87 14.57 -9.89
N GLN A 132 -9.91 13.76 -10.10
CA GLN A 132 -9.87 12.59 -10.96
C GLN A 132 -9.70 12.97 -12.44
N GLN A 133 -9.63 14.27 -12.70
CA GLN A 133 -9.58 14.90 -14.01
C GLN A 133 -8.19 15.50 -14.24
N GLY A 134 -7.41 14.81 -15.07
CA GLY A 134 -6.12 15.28 -15.56
C GLY A 134 -5.24 14.11 -16.02
N PRO A 135 -4.49 14.25 -17.12
CA PRO A 135 -3.61 13.20 -17.66
C PRO A 135 -2.44 12.81 -16.74
N ARG A 136 -2.25 13.52 -15.62
CA ARG A 136 -1.19 13.29 -14.62
C ARG A 136 -1.71 12.76 -13.27
N ASN A 137 -2.94 12.23 -13.19
CA ASN A 137 -3.48 11.71 -11.93
C ASN A 137 -2.75 10.41 -11.48
N PRO A 138 -2.03 10.41 -10.33
CA PRO A 138 -1.28 9.24 -9.87
C PRO A 138 -2.14 7.99 -9.61
N LEU A 139 -3.36 8.17 -9.11
CA LEU A 139 -4.26 7.06 -8.81
C LEU A 139 -4.73 6.36 -10.09
N LEU A 140 -5.06 7.12 -11.14
CA LEU A 140 -5.40 6.55 -12.44
C LEU A 140 -4.23 5.79 -13.06
N THR A 141 -3.03 6.36 -12.97
CA THR A 141 -1.81 5.71 -13.47
C THR A 141 -1.52 4.41 -12.73
N ILE A 142 -1.59 4.38 -11.39
CA ILE A 142 -1.45 3.14 -10.60
C ILE A 142 -2.54 2.12 -10.97
N ASN A 143 -3.79 2.54 -11.11
CA ASN A 143 -4.88 1.63 -11.49
C ASN A 143 -4.66 1.03 -12.88
N LYS A 144 -4.15 1.81 -13.85
CA LYS A 144 -3.82 1.32 -15.20
C LYS A 144 -2.65 0.33 -15.14
N TYR A 145 -1.61 0.66 -14.39
CA TYR A 145 -0.44 -0.19 -14.18
C TYR A 145 -0.82 -1.58 -13.63
N PHE A 146 -1.55 -1.65 -12.51
CA PHE A 146 -1.97 -2.94 -11.94
C PHE A 146 -2.98 -3.69 -12.81
N ARG A 147 -3.84 -2.98 -13.55
CA ARG A 147 -4.72 -3.62 -14.55
C ARG A 147 -3.90 -4.33 -15.62
N HIS A 148 -2.82 -3.72 -16.08
CA HIS A 148 -1.93 -4.36 -17.04
C HIS A 148 -1.18 -5.56 -16.42
N ILE A 149 -0.78 -5.50 -15.14
CA ILE A 149 -0.22 -6.67 -14.44
C ILE A 149 -1.22 -7.83 -14.41
N HIS A 150 -2.49 -7.57 -14.07
CA HIS A 150 -3.51 -8.62 -14.06
C HIS A 150 -3.81 -9.16 -15.46
N HIS A 151 -3.76 -8.29 -16.48
CA HIS A 151 -3.88 -8.74 -17.87
C HIS A 151 -2.71 -9.62 -18.28
N PHE A 152 -1.47 -9.23 -17.93
CA PHE A 152 -0.27 -10.01 -18.16
C PHE A 152 -0.35 -11.40 -17.52
N LEU A 153 -0.78 -11.49 -16.26
CA LEU A 153 -1.00 -12.77 -15.58
C LEU A 153 -2.01 -13.65 -16.32
N ARG A 154 -3.15 -13.08 -16.76
CA ARG A 154 -4.16 -13.83 -17.52
C ARG A 154 -3.64 -14.29 -18.88
N ALA A 155 -2.94 -13.42 -19.62
CA ALA A 155 -2.37 -13.75 -20.93
C ALA A 155 -1.33 -14.88 -20.86
N HIS A 156 -0.67 -15.04 -19.71
CA HIS A 156 0.31 -16.09 -19.46
C HIS A 156 -0.22 -17.21 -18.54
N ASN A 157 -1.56 -17.36 -18.45
CA ASN A 157 -2.22 -18.43 -17.70
C ASN A 157 -1.74 -18.59 -16.25
N HIS A 158 -1.37 -17.50 -15.59
CA HIS A 158 -0.82 -17.51 -14.24
C HIS A 158 0.39 -18.45 -14.08
N SER A 159 1.23 -18.57 -15.11
CA SER A 159 2.44 -19.39 -15.07
C SER A 159 3.38 -18.95 -13.93
N ALA A 160 4.21 -19.88 -13.44
CA ALA A 160 5.25 -19.56 -12.45
C ALA A 160 6.17 -18.40 -12.94
N CYS A 161 6.56 -18.46 -14.21
CA CYS A 161 7.34 -17.43 -14.90
C CYS A 161 6.64 -16.05 -14.87
N ALA A 162 5.33 -15.99 -15.14
CA ALA A 162 4.59 -14.73 -15.07
C ALA A 162 4.51 -14.19 -13.64
N TRP A 163 4.37 -15.06 -12.65
CA TRP A 163 4.41 -14.67 -11.24
C TRP A 163 5.79 -14.22 -10.75
N ASP A 164 6.88 -14.74 -11.34
CA ASP A 164 8.23 -14.24 -11.06
C ASP A 164 8.38 -12.78 -11.48
N HIS A 165 7.77 -12.39 -12.61
CA HIS A 165 7.68 -10.98 -13.00
C HIS A 165 6.85 -10.15 -12.01
N VAL A 166 5.69 -10.66 -11.59
CA VAL A 166 4.86 -9.96 -10.57
C VAL A 166 5.60 -9.80 -9.25
N ARG A 167 6.43 -10.77 -8.86
CA ARG A 167 7.28 -10.67 -7.68
C ARG A 167 8.29 -9.52 -7.81
N LEU A 168 8.92 -9.36 -8.98
CA LEU A 168 9.84 -8.26 -9.24
C LEU A 168 9.13 -6.91 -9.19
N GLU A 169 7.96 -6.80 -9.81
CA GLU A 169 7.13 -5.59 -9.74
C GLU A 169 6.66 -5.29 -8.30
N ALA A 170 6.33 -6.31 -7.52
CA ALA A 170 5.97 -6.14 -6.11
C ALA A 170 7.15 -5.59 -5.29
N ARG A 171 8.38 -6.07 -5.56
CA ARG A 171 9.61 -5.55 -4.94
C ARG A 171 9.78 -4.06 -5.24
N LEU A 172 9.65 -3.66 -6.50
CA LEU A 172 9.72 -2.24 -6.91
C LEU A 172 8.64 -1.41 -6.20
N CYS A 173 7.40 -1.91 -6.19
CA CYS A 173 6.29 -1.24 -5.50
C CYS A 173 6.58 -1.00 -4.00
N PHE A 174 7.18 -1.97 -3.30
CA PHE A 174 7.54 -1.79 -1.89
C PHE A 174 8.63 -0.72 -1.69
N GLN A 175 9.62 -0.67 -2.58
CA GLN A 175 10.64 0.39 -2.57
C GLN A 175 10.02 1.78 -2.81
N HIS A 176 9.07 1.88 -3.73
CA HIS A 176 8.39 3.14 -4.01
C HIS A 176 7.44 3.58 -2.89
N VAL A 177 6.73 2.64 -2.25
CA VAL A 177 5.91 2.94 -1.07
C VAL A 177 6.76 3.51 0.07
N HIS A 178 7.99 3.04 0.25
CA HIS A 178 8.92 3.63 1.23
C HIS A 178 9.15 5.13 0.95
N ASN A 179 9.44 5.47 -0.30
CA ASN A 179 9.68 6.86 -0.70
C ASN A 179 8.42 7.73 -0.55
N LEU A 180 7.26 7.25 -1.01
CA LEU A 180 5.98 7.95 -0.89
C LEU A 180 5.58 8.18 0.57
N THR A 181 5.79 7.19 1.43
CA THR A 181 5.48 7.31 2.86
C THR A 181 6.46 8.21 3.60
N ARG A 182 7.67 8.45 3.07
CA ARG A 182 8.58 9.49 3.58
C ARG A 182 8.06 10.88 3.23
N THR A 183 7.64 11.10 1.98
CA THR A 183 7.08 12.39 1.54
C THR A 183 5.73 12.70 2.16
N ALA A 184 4.93 11.69 2.52
CA ALA A 184 3.67 11.89 3.25
C ALA A 184 3.83 12.47 4.67
N ARG A 185 5.07 12.55 5.21
CA ARG A 185 5.36 13.05 6.57
C ARG A 185 5.80 14.51 6.60
N THR A 186 6.23 15.06 5.47
CA THR A 186 6.67 16.47 5.34
C THR A 186 5.48 17.37 5.14
#